data_AF-A0AAN5DC51-F1
#
_entry.id   AF-A0AAN5DC51-F1
#
_cell.length_a   1.000
_cell.length_b   1.000
_cell.length_c   1.000
_cell.angle_alpha   90.00
_cell.angle_beta   90.00
_cell.angle_gamma   90.00
#
_symmetry.space_group_name_H-M   'P 1'
#
loop_
_entity.id
_entity.type
_entity.pdbx_description
1 polymer ?
#
loop_
_entity_poly.entity_id
_entity_poly.type
_entity_poly.pdbx_seq_one_letter_code
_entity_poly.pdbx_strand_id
1 'polypeptide(L)'
;FSCPDEAQLVVSDSATPKSGKILTGKLTCDKDTWIGTIKPSGEFSGKNVFYACLYPSAPSCNDPKWKKAICQTGEDCREDGNDNGDGTFSCPDEAQLVVSDSATPKSGKILTGKLTCDKDTWIGTIKPSGEFSGKNVFYACLYPSAPSCNDPKWKKAICQTGEDCREDGNDNGDGT
;
A
#
# COMPACT_ATOMS: atom_id res chain seq x y z
N PHE A 1 23.15 20.10 -12.49
CA PHE A 1 21.74 19.88 -12.84
C PHE A 1 21.32 18.48 -12.40
N SER A 2 20.14 18.35 -11.81
CA SER A 2 19.53 17.07 -11.40
C SER A 2 18.01 17.14 -11.63
N CYS A 3 17.38 15.97 -11.78
CA CYS A 3 15.93 15.85 -11.81
C CYS A 3 15.38 15.65 -10.38
N PRO A 4 14.06 15.80 -10.17
CA PRO A 4 13.36 15.31 -8.97
C PRO A 4 13.63 13.83 -8.70
N ASP A 5 13.46 13.37 -7.46
CA ASP A 5 13.79 12.01 -7.04
C ASP A 5 12.99 10.93 -7.79
N GLU A 6 11.77 11.26 -8.23
CA GLU A 6 10.89 10.40 -9.02
C GLU A 6 11.28 10.28 -10.51
N ALA A 7 12.28 11.03 -10.98
CA ALA A 7 12.67 11.10 -12.38
C ALA A 7 14.15 10.75 -12.63
N GLN A 8 14.40 10.12 -13.76
CA GLN A 8 15.74 9.80 -14.23
C GLN A 8 16.27 10.91 -15.14
N LEU A 9 17.43 11.45 -14.81
CA LEU A 9 18.12 12.40 -15.67
C LEU A 9 18.64 11.69 -16.93
N VAL A 10 18.24 12.18 -18.10
CA VAL A 10 18.71 11.72 -19.41
C VAL A 10 19.46 12.86 -20.07
N VAL A 11 20.63 12.57 -20.67
CA VAL A 11 21.46 13.57 -21.35
C VAL A 11 21.89 13.12 -22.73
N SER A 12 22.17 14.08 -23.61
CA SER A 12 22.75 13.81 -24.92
C SER A 12 23.59 14.99 -25.41
N ASP A 13 24.56 14.71 -26.26
CA ASP A 13 25.33 15.68 -27.04
C ASP A 13 24.63 16.09 -28.36
N SER A 14 23.49 15.44 -28.68
CA SER A 14 22.70 15.72 -29.86
C SER A 14 21.20 15.74 -29.56
N ALA A 15 20.49 16.72 -30.10
CA ALA A 15 19.03 16.83 -29.98
C ALA A 15 18.31 15.94 -31.01
N THR A 16 18.67 14.66 -31.08
CA THR A 16 18.06 13.70 -32.01
C THR A 16 17.18 12.69 -31.24
N PRO A 17 16.12 12.14 -31.87
CA PRO A 17 15.29 11.14 -31.20
C PRO A 17 16.11 9.94 -30.72
N LYS A 18 15.87 9.50 -29.47
CA LYS A 18 16.52 8.33 -28.85
C LYS A 18 18.05 8.43 -28.65
N SER A 19 18.64 9.62 -28.74
CA SER A 19 20.07 9.85 -28.46
C SER A 19 20.42 9.93 -26.97
N GLY A 20 19.41 9.93 -26.10
CA GLY A 20 19.56 10.12 -24.66
C GLY A 20 20.24 8.95 -23.96
N LYS A 21 21.13 9.27 -23.01
CA LYS A 21 21.79 8.34 -22.10
C LYS A 21 21.35 8.65 -20.67
N ILE A 22 20.97 7.63 -19.90
CA ILE A 22 20.55 7.78 -18.50
C ILE A 22 21.77 8.06 -17.62
N LEU A 23 21.73 9.17 -16.89
CA LEU A 23 22.72 9.58 -15.91
C LEU A 23 22.41 8.97 -14.54
N THR A 24 23.45 8.65 -13.78
CA THR A 24 23.39 8.35 -12.35
C THR A 24 23.76 9.61 -11.57
N GLY A 25 22.81 10.14 -10.79
CA GLY A 25 23.02 11.34 -9.99
C GLY A 25 22.83 12.64 -10.79
N LYS A 26 23.83 13.52 -10.76
CA LYS A 26 23.73 14.89 -11.28
C LYS A 26 24.75 15.19 -12.37
N LEU A 27 24.39 16.06 -13.30
CA LEU A 27 25.30 16.65 -14.27
C LEU A 27 26.03 17.84 -13.62
N THR A 28 27.35 17.90 -13.73
CA THR A 28 28.19 18.97 -13.16
C THR A 28 28.93 19.68 -14.29
N CYS A 29 29.12 21.00 -14.19
CA CYS A 29 29.92 21.74 -15.16
C CYS A 29 31.31 22.01 -14.55
N ASP A 30 32.37 21.58 -15.24
CA ASP A 30 33.76 21.89 -14.91
C ASP A 30 34.47 22.38 -16.17
N LYS A 31 35.15 23.54 -16.08
CA LYS A 31 35.96 24.13 -17.17
C LYS A 31 35.26 24.07 -18.55
N ASP A 32 34.06 24.65 -18.63
CA ASP A 32 33.21 24.70 -19.83
C ASP A 32 32.78 23.34 -20.39
N THR A 33 32.84 22.28 -19.57
CA THR A 33 32.46 20.91 -19.95
C THR A 33 31.48 20.36 -18.93
N TRP A 34 30.33 19.91 -19.41
CA TRP A 34 29.39 19.15 -18.59
C TRP A 34 29.87 17.72 -18.46
N ILE A 35 29.91 17.22 -17.23
CA ILE A 35 30.36 15.88 -16.87
C ILE A 35 29.32 15.15 -16.04
N GLY A 36 29.25 13.83 -16.21
CA GLY A 36 28.34 12.96 -15.47
C GLY A 36 28.64 11.48 -15.68
N THR A 37 28.04 10.62 -14.87
CA THR A 37 28.22 9.16 -14.95
C THR A 37 26.98 8.51 -15.55
N ILE A 38 27.10 7.67 -16.57
CA ILE A 38 25.94 7.03 -17.26
C ILE A 38 25.78 5.56 -16.87
N LYS A 39 24.54 5.05 -16.92
CA LYS A 39 24.23 3.61 -16.68
C LYS A 39 24.44 2.76 -17.94
N PRO A 40 24.79 1.47 -17.79
CA PRO A 40 25.17 0.77 -16.54
C PRO A 40 26.57 1.12 -16.04
N SER A 41 27.46 1.61 -16.91
CA SER A 41 28.77 2.15 -16.55
C SER A 41 29.30 3.00 -17.69
N GLY A 42 29.87 4.16 -17.37
CA GLY A 42 30.52 5.05 -18.33
C GLY A 42 30.51 6.48 -17.86
N GLU A 43 31.26 7.33 -18.56
CA GLU A 43 31.26 8.78 -18.34
C GLU A 43 30.61 9.48 -19.53
N PHE A 44 29.95 10.58 -19.24
CA PHE A 44 29.44 11.52 -20.21
C PHE A 44 30.22 12.83 -20.07
N SER A 45 30.74 13.35 -21.19
CA SER A 45 31.38 14.66 -21.24
C SER A 45 30.98 15.40 -22.52
N GLY A 46 30.68 16.69 -22.41
CA GLY A 46 30.29 17.50 -23.57
C GLY A 46 30.17 18.99 -23.28
N LYS A 47 30.40 19.82 -24.29
CA LYS A 47 30.22 21.29 -24.18
C LYS A 47 28.78 21.72 -24.41
N ASN A 48 28.14 21.16 -25.44
CA ASN A 48 26.74 21.41 -25.78
C ASN A 48 25.92 20.19 -25.39
N VAL A 49 25.14 20.30 -24.32
CA VAL A 49 24.41 19.17 -23.75
C VAL A 49 22.93 19.49 -23.68
N PHE A 50 22.12 18.55 -24.16
CA PHE A 50 20.68 18.52 -24.00
C PHE A 50 20.33 17.57 -22.85
N TYR A 51 19.31 17.91 -22.07
CA TYR A 51 18.84 17.06 -20.98
C TYR A 51 17.32 16.93 -21.00
N ALA A 52 16.83 15.84 -20.41
CA ALA A 52 15.42 15.62 -20.11
C ALA A 52 15.29 14.85 -18.79
N CYS A 53 14.17 15.02 -18.09
CA CYS A 53 13.80 14.18 -16.95
C CYS A 53 12.81 13.12 -17.43
N LEU A 54 13.27 11.88 -17.50
CA LEU A 54 12.45 10.73 -17.82
C LEU A 54 11.76 10.25 -16.55
N TYR A 55 10.45 10.43 -16.49
CA TYR A 55 9.64 9.80 -15.46
C TYR A 55 9.41 8.35 -15.89
N PRO A 56 9.96 7.35 -15.19
CA PRO A 56 9.57 5.97 -15.45
C PRO A 56 8.06 5.90 -15.23
N SER A 57 7.33 5.32 -16.19
CA SER A 57 5.91 5.06 -16.02
C SER A 57 5.73 4.34 -14.69
N ALA A 58 4.81 4.82 -13.84
CA ALA A 58 4.44 4.12 -12.62
C ALA A 58 4.17 2.63 -12.95
N PRO A 59 4.58 1.69 -12.08
CA PRO A 59 4.36 0.29 -12.35
C PRO A 59 2.86 0.06 -12.59
N SER A 60 2.51 -0.44 -13.77
CA SER A 60 1.12 -0.62 -14.18
C SER A 60 0.63 -1.97 -13.67
N CYS A 61 0.15 -2.04 -12.45
CA CYS A 61 -0.65 -3.18 -12.01
C CYS A 61 -2.10 -2.96 -12.42
N ASN A 62 -2.80 -4.03 -12.78
CA ASN A 62 -4.26 -3.95 -12.90
C ASN A 62 -4.88 -3.80 -11.51
N ASP A 63 -5.94 -3.02 -11.40
CA ASP A 63 -6.66 -2.84 -10.14
C ASP A 63 -7.09 -4.18 -9.54
N PRO A 64 -6.86 -4.42 -8.24
CA PRO A 64 -7.42 -5.56 -7.55
C PRO A 64 -8.94 -5.61 -7.70
N LYS A 65 -9.48 -6.80 -7.94
CA LYS A 65 -10.92 -6.99 -8.17
C LYS A 65 -11.62 -7.39 -6.89
N TRP A 66 -12.69 -6.71 -6.54
CA TRP A 66 -13.47 -7.07 -5.35
C TRP A 66 -14.06 -8.48 -5.48
N LYS A 67 -13.96 -9.27 -4.40
CA LYS A 67 -14.58 -10.61 -4.32
C LYS A 67 -14.87 -11.01 -2.88
N LYS A 68 -16.10 -10.80 -2.42
CA LYS A 68 -16.55 -11.25 -1.08
C LYS A 68 -16.25 -12.73 -0.77
N ALA A 69 -16.30 -13.60 -1.77
CA ALA A 69 -16.14 -15.05 -1.59
C ALA A 69 -14.74 -15.47 -1.09
N ILE A 70 -13.70 -14.64 -1.24
CA ILE A 70 -12.35 -15.00 -0.77
C ILE A 70 -12.24 -14.95 0.76
N CYS A 71 -13.15 -14.24 1.44
CA CYS A 71 -13.22 -14.20 2.89
C CYS A 71 -13.67 -15.53 3.49
N GLN A 72 -13.34 -15.73 4.77
CA GLN A 72 -13.82 -16.88 5.52
C GLN A 72 -15.30 -16.72 5.89
N THR A 73 -15.93 -17.81 6.33
CA THR A 73 -17.36 -17.83 6.66
C THR A 73 -17.62 -17.04 7.94
N GLY A 74 -18.59 -16.12 7.93
CA GLY A 74 -19.00 -15.34 9.11
C GLY A 74 -18.28 -14.00 9.27
N GLU A 75 -17.41 -13.63 8.34
CA GLU A 75 -16.69 -12.36 8.32
C GLU A 75 -17.50 -11.22 7.66
N ASP A 76 -17.38 -10.01 8.22
CA ASP A 76 -17.93 -8.78 7.62
C ASP A 76 -16.95 -8.23 6.58
N CYS A 77 -17.01 -8.80 5.38
CA CYS A 77 -16.21 -8.37 4.25
C CYS A 77 -16.97 -7.42 3.31
N ARG A 78 -16.35 -6.27 3.01
CA ARG A 78 -16.93 -5.18 2.22
C ARG A 78 -16.03 -4.79 1.03
N GLU A 79 -16.59 -3.97 0.14
CA GLU A 79 -15.96 -3.47 -1.10
C GLU A 79 -15.28 -2.11 -0.88
N ASP A 80 -14.68 -1.88 0.29
CA ASP A 80 -14.22 -0.53 0.67
C ASP A 80 -12.74 -0.27 0.31
N GLY A 81 -12.17 -1.06 -0.59
CA GLY A 81 -10.77 -0.95 -0.99
C GLY A 81 -10.53 0.24 -1.92
N ASN A 82 -9.36 0.87 -1.79
CA ASN A 82 -9.00 2.05 -2.56
C ASN A 82 -7.59 1.92 -3.17
N ASP A 83 -7.46 2.35 -4.42
CA ASP A 83 -6.16 2.68 -5.02
C ASP A 83 -5.76 4.09 -4.57
N ASN A 84 -4.57 4.19 -3.99
CA ASN A 84 -4.06 5.44 -3.43
C ASN A 84 -3.35 6.32 -4.48
N GLY A 85 -3.25 5.88 -5.74
CA GLY A 85 -2.63 6.63 -6.83
C GLY A 85 -1.09 6.72 -6.76
N ASP A 86 -0.49 6.11 -5.74
CA ASP A 86 0.96 6.00 -5.51
C ASP A 86 1.49 4.58 -5.84
N GLY A 87 0.69 3.77 -6.54
CA GLY A 87 0.99 2.36 -6.79
C GLY A 87 0.72 1.47 -5.58
N THR A 88 -0.12 1.90 -4.64
CA THR A 88 -0.51 1.10 -3.47
C THR A 88 -2.01 0.96 -3.33
N PHE A 89 -2.46 -0.18 -2.82
CA PHE A 89 -3.87 -0.49 -2.64
C PHE A 89 -4.13 -0.92 -1.19
N SER A 90 -5.14 -0.34 -0.54
CA SER A 90 -5.44 -0.56 0.88
C SER A 90 -6.94 -0.57 1.18
N CYS A 91 -7.29 -1.12 2.34
CA CYS A 91 -8.60 -0.95 2.96
C CYS A 91 -8.58 0.24 3.94
N PRO A 92 -9.75 0.70 4.44
CA PRO A 92 -9.82 1.68 5.52
C PRO A 92 -9.07 1.21 6.77
N ASP A 93 -8.65 2.14 7.63
CA ASP A 93 -7.78 1.86 8.80
C ASP A 93 -8.39 0.84 9.78
N GLU A 94 -9.72 0.81 9.88
CA GLU A 94 -10.48 -0.12 10.72
C GLU A 94 -10.62 -1.52 10.10
N ALA A 95 -10.21 -1.72 8.85
CA ALA A 95 -10.37 -2.97 8.12
C ALA A 95 -9.03 -3.59 7.75
N GLN A 96 -9.00 -4.92 7.72
CA GLN A 96 -7.86 -5.70 7.26
C GLN A 96 -8.02 -6.05 5.79
N LEU A 97 -6.98 -5.82 5.00
CA LEU A 97 -6.97 -6.19 3.60
C LEU A 97 -6.81 -7.71 3.43
N VAL A 98 -7.79 -8.35 2.80
CA VAL A 98 -7.77 -9.76 2.41
C VAL A 98 -7.50 -9.85 0.92
N VAL A 99 -6.52 -10.66 0.51
CA VAL A 99 -6.12 -10.80 -0.90
C VAL A 99 -6.07 -12.25 -1.34
N SER A 100 -6.29 -12.49 -2.62
CA SER A 100 -6.05 -13.78 -3.26
C SER A 100 -5.62 -13.60 -4.71
N ASP A 101 -4.85 -14.55 -5.24
CA ASP A 101 -4.54 -14.66 -6.67
C ASP A 101 -5.60 -15.46 -7.45
N SER A 102 -6.64 -15.93 -6.75
CA SER A 102 -7.74 -16.68 -7.35
C SER A 102 -9.09 -16.25 -6.77
N ALA A 103 -10.15 -16.42 -7.57
CA ALA A 103 -11.53 -16.15 -7.13
C ALA A 103 -12.14 -17.30 -6.31
N THR A 104 -11.33 -18.27 -5.89
CA THR A 104 -11.75 -19.47 -5.16
C THR A 104 -12.36 -19.08 -3.82
N PRO A 105 -13.49 -19.68 -3.40
CA PRO A 105 -14.04 -19.38 -2.08
C PRO A 105 -13.03 -19.65 -0.96
N LYS A 106 -12.95 -18.75 0.02
CA LYS A 106 -12.08 -18.85 1.22
C LYS A 106 -10.58 -18.96 0.91
N SER A 107 -10.13 -18.51 -0.26
CA SER A 107 -8.70 -18.47 -0.63
C SER A 107 -7.96 -17.24 -0.11
N GLY A 108 -8.66 -16.32 0.54
CA GLY A 108 -8.14 -15.05 1.00
C GLY A 108 -7.06 -15.20 2.06
N LYS A 109 -6.03 -14.34 1.95
CA LYS A 109 -4.94 -14.20 2.90
C LYS A 109 -4.98 -12.77 3.44
N ILE A 110 -4.94 -12.62 4.75
CA ILE A 110 -4.93 -11.31 5.40
C ILE A 110 -3.52 -10.71 5.27
N LEU A 111 -3.42 -9.48 4.79
CA LEU A 111 -2.19 -8.72 4.74
C LEU A 111 -1.97 -7.90 6.00
N THR A 112 -0.69 -7.68 6.32
CA THR A 112 -0.22 -6.68 7.27
C THR A 112 -0.02 -5.38 6.49
N GLY A 113 -1.06 -4.55 6.39
CA GLY A 113 -1.02 -3.25 5.72
C GLY A 113 -1.57 -3.28 4.29
N LYS A 114 -0.80 -2.74 3.34
CA LYS A 114 -1.23 -2.46 1.96
C LYS A 114 -0.55 -3.37 0.92
N LEU A 115 -1.14 -3.46 -0.26
CA LEU A 115 -0.46 -3.96 -1.45
C LEU A 115 0.39 -2.84 -2.07
N THR A 116 1.53 -3.21 -2.62
CA THR A 116 2.39 -2.33 -3.41
C THR A 116 2.58 -2.93 -4.79
N CYS A 117 2.47 -2.13 -5.83
CA CYS A 117 2.74 -2.56 -7.19
C CYS A 117 4.24 -2.45 -7.49
N ASP A 118 4.88 -3.58 -7.84
CA ASP A 118 6.23 -3.61 -8.41
C ASP A 118 6.18 -4.29 -9.78
N LYS A 119 6.55 -3.55 -10.84
CA LYS A 119 6.70 -4.08 -12.21
C LYS A 119 5.58 -5.03 -12.65
N ASP A 120 4.33 -4.58 -12.61
CA ASP A 120 3.12 -5.34 -13.00
C ASP A 120 2.79 -6.52 -12.05
N THR A 121 3.29 -6.49 -10.82
CA THR A 121 2.98 -7.47 -9.79
C THR A 121 2.64 -6.79 -8.48
N TRP A 122 1.47 -7.13 -7.91
CA TRP A 122 1.13 -6.71 -6.57
C TRP A 122 1.88 -7.56 -5.55
N ILE A 123 2.56 -6.91 -4.62
CA ILE A 123 3.27 -7.53 -3.51
C ILE A 123 2.72 -7.05 -2.17
N GLY A 124 2.78 -7.90 -1.15
CA GLY A 124 2.36 -7.55 0.21
C GLY A 124 2.82 -8.58 1.23
N THR A 125 2.79 -8.22 2.50
CA THR A 125 3.18 -9.12 3.60
C THR A 125 1.94 -9.78 4.21
N ILE A 126 1.91 -11.12 4.27
CA ILE A 126 0.81 -11.89 4.85
C ILE A 126 0.96 -11.94 6.37
N LYS A 127 -0.16 -11.82 7.11
CA LYS A 127 -0.21 -12.02 8.57
C LYS A 127 -0.34 -13.52 8.91
N PRO A 128 0.41 -14.05 9.90
CA PRO A 128 1.44 -13.39 10.70
C PRO A 128 2.82 -13.34 10.02
N SER A 129 3.05 -14.16 8.98
CA SER A 129 4.30 -14.20 8.24
C SER A 129 4.09 -14.73 6.83
N GLY A 130 4.90 -14.25 5.88
CA GLY A 130 4.91 -14.68 4.49
C GLY A 130 4.74 -13.51 3.53
N GLU A 131 4.93 -13.79 2.25
CA GLU A 131 4.78 -12.79 1.18
C GLU A 131 3.65 -13.22 0.24
N PHE A 132 2.89 -12.24 -0.21
CA PHE A 132 1.95 -12.35 -1.29
C PHE A 132 2.57 -11.73 -2.55
N SER A 133 2.36 -12.37 -3.68
CA SER A 133 2.75 -11.88 -5.00
C SER A 133 1.73 -12.34 -6.03
N GLY A 134 1.17 -11.42 -6.82
CA GLY A 134 0.18 -11.76 -7.83
C GLY A 134 -0.08 -10.64 -8.83
N LYS A 135 -0.35 -11.00 -10.08
CA LYS A 135 -0.70 -10.04 -11.14
C LYS A 135 -2.20 -9.72 -11.19
N ASN A 136 -3.02 -10.77 -11.02
CA ASN A 136 -4.48 -10.68 -10.99
C ASN A 136 -4.94 -10.91 -9.56
N VAL A 137 -5.11 -9.83 -8.82
CA VAL A 137 -5.45 -9.90 -7.40
C VAL A 137 -6.95 -9.72 -7.23
N PHE A 138 -7.52 -10.54 -6.35
CA PHE A 138 -8.83 -10.32 -5.78
C PHE A 138 -8.67 -9.76 -4.38
N TYR A 139 -9.53 -8.82 -3.99
CA TYR A 139 -9.50 -8.22 -2.66
C TYR A 139 -10.86 -8.27 -1.95
N ALA A 140 -10.81 -8.14 -0.63
CA ALA A 140 -11.93 -7.78 0.23
C ALA A 140 -11.40 -7.04 1.46
N CYS A 141 -12.23 -6.17 2.05
CA CYS A 141 -11.90 -5.48 3.30
C CYS A 141 -12.64 -6.14 4.46
N LEU A 142 -11.90 -6.79 5.34
CA LEU A 142 -12.40 -7.48 6.52
C LEU A 142 -12.50 -6.52 7.69
N TYR A 143 -13.70 -6.25 8.16
CA TYR A 143 -13.91 -5.52 9.40
C TYR A 143 -13.85 -6.52 10.55
N PRO A 144 -12.83 -6.47 11.42
CA PRO A 144 -12.84 -7.28 12.62
C PRO A 144 -14.08 -6.91 13.42
N SER A 145 -14.89 -7.90 13.75
CA SER A 145 -16.03 -7.69 14.65
C SER A 145 -15.49 -6.99 15.89
N ALA A 146 -16.07 -5.84 16.26
CA ALA A 146 -15.76 -5.23 17.54
C ALA A 146 -15.86 -6.32 18.61
N PRO A 147 -14.89 -6.42 19.56
CA PRO A 147 -15.08 -7.34 20.66
C PRO A 147 -16.42 -7.00 21.28
N SER A 148 -17.37 -7.93 21.25
CA SER A 148 -18.62 -7.76 21.97
C SER A 148 -18.24 -7.78 23.44
N CYS A 149 -17.98 -6.62 24.01
CA CYS A 149 -17.99 -6.44 25.44
C CYS A 149 -19.41 -6.85 25.85
N ASN A 150 -19.55 -8.07 26.37
CA ASN A 150 -20.80 -8.42 27.04
C ASN A 150 -20.99 -7.39 28.14
N ASP A 151 -22.21 -6.85 28.25
CA ASP A 151 -22.52 -5.91 29.32
C ASP A 151 -22.08 -6.51 30.66
N PRO A 152 -21.36 -5.74 31.49
CA PRO A 152 -20.89 -6.24 32.77
C PRO A 152 -22.10 -6.66 33.60
N LYS A 153 -22.21 -7.96 33.88
CA LYS A 153 -23.29 -8.48 34.71
C LYS A 153 -23.04 -8.14 36.16
N TRP A 154 -23.99 -7.43 36.77
CA TRP A 154 -23.96 -7.20 38.21
C TRP A 154 -23.87 -8.53 38.97
N LYS A 155 -23.00 -8.60 39.98
CA LYS A 155 -22.87 -9.77 40.83
C LYS A 155 -22.54 -9.35 42.26
N LYS A 156 -23.50 -9.43 43.18
CA LYS A 156 -23.29 -9.08 44.59
C LYS A 156 -22.07 -9.75 45.24
N ALA A 157 -21.69 -10.94 44.78
CA ALA A 157 -20.59 -11.74 45.33
C ALA A 157 -19.20 -11.09 45.21
N ILE A 158 -19.01 -10.06 44.37
CA ILE A 158 -17.73 -9.33 44.29
C ILE A 158 -17.63 -8.19 45.31
N CYS A 159 -18.68 -7.92 46.09
CA CYS A 159 -18.62 -6.90 47.13
C CYS A 159 -17.90 -7.40 48.39
N GLN A 160 -17.05 -6.54 48.96
CA GLN A 160 -16.33 -6.84 50.19
C GLN A 160 -17.33 -6.92 51.36
N THR A 161 -17.06 -7.82 52.30
CA THR A 161 -17.95 -8.14 53.41
C THR A 161 -18.19 -6.90 54.28
N GLY A 162 -19.45 -6.46 54.40
CA GLY A 162 -19.85 -5.35 55.25
C GLY A 162 -20.49 -4.16 54.53
N GLU A 163 -20.54 -4.16 53.20
CA GLU A 163 -21.12 -3.06 52.41
C GLU A 163 -22.47 -3.43 51.76
N ASP A 164 -23.43 -2.49 51.82
CA ASP A 164 -24.73 -2.58 51.14
C ASP A 164 -24.59 -2.25 49.64
N CYS A 165 -24.02 -3.18 48.87
CA CYS A 165 -23.98 -3.05 47.42
C CYS A 165 -25.36 -3.25 46.78
N ARG A 166 -25.76 -2.31 45.94
CA ARG A 166 -27.02 -2.31 45.18
C ARG A 166 -26.75 -2.26 43.67
N GLU A 167 -27.69 -2.80 42.90
CA GLU A 167 -27.72 -2.74 41.44
C GLU A 167 -28.33 -1.39 41.02
N ASP A 168 -27.65 -0.28 41.30
CA ASP A 168 -28.16 1.04 40.93
C ASP A 168 -27.48 1.49 39.62
N GLY A 169 -28.00 1.01 38.49
CA GLY A 169 -27.60 1.38 37.14
C GLY A 169 -28.84 1.66 36.29
N ASN A 170 -29.21 2.93 36.18
CA ASN A 170 -30.34 3.38 35.37
C ASN A 170 -29.87 3.46 33.90
N ASP A 171 -30.39 2.57 33.04
CA ASP A 171 -30.34 2.72 31.58
C ASP A 171 -31.16 3.97 31.21
N ASN A 172 -30.47 5.08 30.94
CA ASN A 172 -31.09 6.26 30.33
C ASN A 172 -30.90 6.20 28.81
N GLY A 173 -32.00 6.01 28.08
CA GLY A 173 -32.14 6.25 26.63
C GLY A 173 -33.10 5.25 25.98
N ASP A 174 -34.42 5.43 26.08
CA ASP A 174 -35.28 6.23 25.19
C ASP A 174 -35.30 5.76 23.72
N GLY A 175 -36.51 5.49 23.21
CA GLY A 175 -36.78 4.97 21.88
C GLY A 175 -38.18 4.38 21.76
N THR A 176 -39.17 5.28 21.72
CA THR A 176 -40.61 5.13 21.39
C THR A 176 -41.04 3.94 20.55
#